data_AF-A0AAD1WEI5-F1
#
_entry.id   AF-A0AAD1WEI5-F1
#
_cell.length_a   1.000
_cell.length_b   1.000
_cell.length_c   1.000
_cell.angle_alpha   90.00
_cell.angle_beta   90.00
_cell.angle_gamma   90.00
#
_symmetry.space_group_name_H-M   'P 1'
#
loop_
_entity.id
_entity.type
_entity.pdbx_description
1 polymer ?
#
loop_
_entity_poly.entity_id
_entity_poly.type
_entity_poly.pdbx_seq_one_letter_code
_entity_poly.pdbx_strand_id
1 'polypeptide(L)'
;MARSLNFRQFQALLDEVHGQYNTLLMYNNVRWLSRGRVLERFVACLDEIRLFMNEKGQEYPQLTDTAWLTNLMFFTDFIAHFNVLNKTLQGVGKTAERMFCDIRTFERKLQVFERDIESGQLKYFPNLKIHLENATIFTDNPQSHQEIHKELSSIVAAAKENFSKGFLQFLKMETTLYFLTSPDKAKYEELDISCLHWLDLENLEMELLEFQERSIWKN
;
A
#
# COMPACT_ATOMS: atom_id res chain seq x y z
N MET A 1 -14.07 33.48 -2.82
CA MET A 1 -15.50 33.16 -3.07
C MET A 1 -15.71 32.12 -4.17
N ALA A 2 -14.93 32.12 -5.27
CA ALA A 2 -15.08 31.13 -6.35
C ALA A 2 -14.91 29.66 -5.89
N ARG A 3 -13.98 29.38 -4.98
CA ARG A 3 -13.69 28.01 -4.51
C ARG A 3 -14.83 27.36 -3.74
N SER A 4 -15.56 28.13 -2.92
CA SER A 4 -16.73 27.62 -2.18
C SER A 4 -17.96 27.44 -3.07
N LEU A 5 -18.10 28.27 -4.10
CA LEU A 5 -19.16 28.14 -5.09
C LEU A 5 -18.94 26.88 -5.96
N ASN A 6 -17.73 26.70 -6.51
CA ASN A 6 -17.40 25.53 -7.31
C ASN A 6 -17.55 24.23 -6.51
N PHE A 7 -17.19 24.23 -5.22
CA PHE A 7 -17.40 23.08 -4.34
C PHE A 7 -18.88 22.72 -4.20
N ARG A 8 -19.76 23.69 -3.94
CA ARG A 8 -21.21 23.45 -3.85
C ARG A 8 -21.81 22.99 -5.17
N GLN A 9 -21.37 23.56 -6.28
CA GLN A 9 -21.83 23.17 -7.62
C GLN A 9 -21.40 21.74 -7.97
N PHE A 10 -20.16 21.38 -7.66
CA PHE A 10 -19.68 20.01 -7.87
C PHE A 10 -20.41 19.00 -6.96
N GLN A 11 -20.71 19.39 -5.71
CA GLN A 11 -21.50 18.56 -4.81
C GLN A 11 -22.93 18.33 -5.34
N ALA A 12 -23.58 19.38 -5.87
CA ALA A 12 -24.89 19.24 -6.51
C ALA A 12 -24.85 18.31 -7.74
N LEU A 13 -23.79 18.40 -8.56
CA LEU A 13 -23.58 17.49 -9.69
C LEU A 13 -23.45 16.03 -9.23
N LEU A 14 -22.66 15.78 -8.18
CA LEU A 14 -22.51 14.42 -7.61
C LEU A 14 -23.84 13.85 -7.10
N ASP A 15 -24.69 14.68 -6.50
CA ASP A 15 -26.02 14.27 -6.04
C ASP A 15 -26.95 13.95 -7.24
N GLU A 16 -26.86 14.73 -8.32
CA GLU A 16 -27.66 14.55 -9.54
C GLU A 16 -27.29 13.27 -10.31
N VAL A 17 -26.00 12.99 -10.46
CA VAL A 17 -25.50 11.80 -11.17
C VAL A 17 -25.43 10.54 -10.30
N HIS A 18 -25.91 10.63 -9.05
CA HIS A 18 -25.82 9.57 -8.05
C HIS A 18 -24.39 9.01 -7.89
N GLY A 19 -23.41 9.91 -7.87
CA GLY A 19 -21.99 9.56 -7.78
C GLY A 19 -21.68 8.76 -6.52
N GLN A 20 -20.66 7.89 -6.60
CA GLN A 20 -20.29 6.99 -5.50
C GLN A 20 -19.98 7.73 -4.19
N TYR A 21 -19.52 8.98 -4.27
CA TYR A 21 -19.21 9.83 -3.14
C TYR A 21 -19.91 11.17 -3.26
N ASN A 22 -20.51 11.64 -2.17
CA ASN A 22 -21.22 12.94 -2.12
C ASN A 22 -20.27 14.16 -2.13
N THR A 23 -18.95 13.94 -2.06
CA THR A 23 -17.92 15.00 -2.23
C THR A 23 -16.50 14.42 -2.35
N LEU A 24 -15.61 15.15 -3.01
CA LEU A 24 -14.16 14.96 -2.90
C LEU A 24 -13.68 15.34 -1.49
N LEU A 25 -12.73 14.56 -0.96
CA LEU A 25 -12.08 14.89 0.32
C LEU A 25 -11.19 16.12 0.14
N MET A 26 -11.49 17.18 0.89
CA MET A 26 -10.54 18.27 1.09
C MET A 26 -9.43 17.79 2.04
N TYR A 27 -8.18 18.09 1.69
CA TYR A 27 -6.98 17.64 2.38
C TYR A 27 -7.10 17.78 3.92
N ASN A 28 -6.92 16.66 4.64
CA ASN A 28 -6.77 16.64 6.10
C ASN A 28 -5.32 16.23 6.45
N ASN A 29 -4.79 16.81 7.53
CA ASN A 29 -3.41 16.74 8.00
C ASN A 29 -2.89 15.34 8.39
N VAL A 30 -3.69 14.28 8.23
CA VAL A 30 -3.23 12.88 8.33
C VAL A 30 -2.59 12.46 7.00
N ARG A 31 -1.35 12.91 6.82
CA ARG A 31 -0.67 13.23 5.55
C ARG A 31 -0.65 12.18 4.43
N TRP A 32 -0.75 10.90 4.74
CA TRP A 32 -0.51 9.82 3.77
C TRP A 32 -1.81 9.03 3.48
N LEU A 33 -2.52 8.57 4.53
CA LEU A 33 -3.84 7.95 4.41
C LEU A 33 -4.86 8.90 3.76
N SER A 34 -4.77 10.20 4.04
CA SER A 34 -5.65 11.19 3.42
C SER A 34 -5.38 11.32 1.92
N ARG A 35 -4.10 11.29 1.50
CA ARG A 35 -3.71 11.37 0.09
C ARG A 35 -4.18 10.16 -0.71
N GLY A 36 -4.03 8.96 -0.15
CA GLY A 36 -4.54 7.75 -0.79
C GLY A 36 -6.06 7.75 -0.96
N ARG A 37 -6.80 8.16 0.08
CA ARG A 37 -8.26 8.31 -0.03
C ARG A 37 -8.70 9.40 -1.00
N VAL A 38 -7.90 10.46 -1.16
CA VAL A 38 -8.15 11.50 -2.16
C VAL A 38 -8.02 10.92 -3.56
N LEU A 39 -7.00 10.12 -3.83
CA LEU A 39 -6.83 9.44 -5.12
C LEU A 39 -7.99 8.47 -5.42
N GLU A 40 -8.36 7.63 -4.45
CA GLU A 40 -9.50 6.69 -4.59
C GLU A 40 -10.80 7.43 -4.96
N ARG A 41 -11.10 8.55 -4.29
CA ARG A 41 -12.29 9.36 -4.62
C ARG A 41 -12.16 10.12 -5.93
N PHE A 42 -10.97 10.60 -6.26
CA PHE A 42 -10.73 11.29 -7.52
C PHE A 42 -10.97 10.36 -8.71
N VAL A 43 -10.44 9.13 -8.65
CA VAL A 43 -10.67 8.11 -9.68
C VAL A 43 -12.15 7.71 -9.75
N ALA A 44 -12.79 7.51 -8.61
CA ALA A 44 -14.21 7.15 -8.57
C ALA A 44 -15.14 8.23 -9.15
N CYS A 45 -14.73 9.50 -9.09
CA CYS A 45 -15.49 10.63 -9.61
C CYS A 45 -14.89 11.19 -10.91
N LEU A 46 -14.06 10.43 -11.62
CA LEU A 46 -13.26 10.95 -12.73
C LEU A 46 -14.14 11.48 -13.87
N ASP A 47 -15.26 10.81 -14.18
CA ASP A 47 -16.15 11.20 -15.26
C ASP A 47 -17.00 12.42 -14.88
N GLU A 48 -17.44 12.51 -13.63
CA GLU A 48 -18.10 13.70 -13.09
C GLU A 48 -17.16 14.90 -13.05
N ILE A 49 -15.88 14.68 -12.73
CA ILE A 49 -14.85 15.74 -12.78
C ILE A 49 -14.67 16.21 -14.23
N ARG A 50 -14.56 15.30 -15.20
CA ARG A 50 -14.47 15.66 -16.62
C ARG A 50 -15.67 16.49 -17.07
N LEU A 51 -16.88 16.02 -16.73
CA LEU A 51 -18.13 16.72 -17.05
C LEU A 51 -18.14 18.13 -16.45
N PHE A 52 -17.83 18.24 -15.15
CA PHE A 52 -17.80 19.53 -14.46
C PHE A 52 -16.78 20.49 -15.06
N MET A 53 -15.57 20.02 -15.41
CA MET A 53 -14.55 20.87 -16.02
C MET A 53 -14.98 21.38 -17.40
N ASN A 54 -15.61 20.53 -18.20
CA ASN A 54 -16.18 20.91 -19.50
C ASN A 54 -17.28 21.98 -19.35
N GLU A 55 -18.20 21.83 -18.38
CA GLU A 55 -19.23 22.85 -18.09
C GLU A 55 -18.64 24.20 -17.66
N LYS A 56 -17.47 24.19 -17.01
CA LYS A 56 -16.73 25.40 -16.63
C LYS A 56 -15.89 25.97 -17.77
N GLY A 57 -15.83 25.30 -18.92
CA GLY A 57 -14.92 25.67 -20.01
C GLY A 57 -13.44 25.61 -19.59
N GLN A 58 -13.10 24.76 -18.63
CA GLN A 58 -11.74 24.56 -18.16
C GLN A 58 -11.17 23.27 -18.76
N GLU A 59 -10.09 23.38 -19.51
CA GLU A 59 -9.41 22.21 -20.07
C GLU A 59 -8.22 21.80 -19.21
N TYR A 60 -8.16 20.51 -18.90
CA TYR A 60 -7.04 19.87 -18.22
C TYR A 60 -6.58 18.69 -19.09
N PRO A 61 -5.46 18.82 -19.83
CA PRO A 61 -4.99 17.77 -20.75
C PRO A 61 -4.84 16.39 -20.10
N GLN A 62 -4.49 16.36 -18.82
CA GLN A 62 -4.34 15.15 -18.02
C GLN A 62 -5.63 14.32 -17.93
N LEU A 63 -6.80 14.97 -17.98
CA LEU A 63 -8.09 14.27 -17.89
C LEU A 63 -8.43 13.49 -19.17
N THR A 64 -7.71 13.74 -20.27
CA THR A 64 -7.88 13.07 -21.57
C THR A 64 -6.65 12.27 -22.01
N ASP A 65 -5.49 12.49 -21.40
CA ASP A 65 -4.25 11.79 -21.71
C ASP A 65 -4.25 10.36 -21.17
N THR A 66 -4.30 9.38 -22.08
CA THR A 66 -4.32 7.95 -21.76
C THR A 66 -3.11 7.49 -20.95
N ALA A 67 -1.91 8.00 -21.23
CA ALA A 67 -0.70 7.60 -20.51
C ALA A 67 -0.72 8.14 -19.08
N TRP A 68 -1.18 9.38 -18.91
CA TRP A 68 -1.34 9.97 -17.58
C TRP A 68 -2.40 9.24 -16.76
N LEU A 69 -3.55 8.91 -17.38
CA LEU A 69 -4.63 8.18 -16.73
C LEU A 69 -4.22 6.75 -16.35
N THR A 70 -3.45 6.06 -17.21
CA THR A 70 -2.88 4.74 -16.88
C THR A 70 -2.07 4.81 -15.59
N ASN A 71 -1.19 5.80 -15.48
CA ASN A 71 -0.42 6.04 -14.25
C ASN A 71 -1.31 6.39 -13.05
N LEU A 72 -2.33 7.22 -13.23
CA LEU A 72 -3.28 7.56 -12.17
C LEU A 72 -3.98 6.30 -11.62
N MET A 73 -4.47 5.42 -12.49
CA MET A 73 -5.14 4.19 -12.10
C MET A 73 -4.20 3.25 -11.35
N PHE A 74 -3.00 3.05 -11.89
CA PHE A 74 -1.94 2.27 -11.24
C PHE A 74 -1.62 2.81 -9.83
N PHE A 75 -1.33 4.11 -9.70
CA PHE A 75 -0.96 4.69 -8.40
C PHE A 75 -2.11 4.67 -7.41
N THR A 76 -3.36 4.78 -7.87
CA THR A 76 -4.53 4.68 -7.00
C THR A 76 -4.62 3.29 -6.38
N ASP A 77 -4.51 2.23 -7.18
CA ASP A 77 -4.48 0.85 -6.70
C ASP A 77 -3.25 0.58 -5.82
N PHE A 78 -2.07 1.04 -6.25
CA PHE A 78 -0.82 0.79 -5.54
C PHE A 78 -0.82 1.42 -4.15
N ILE A 79 -1.25 2.68 -4.05
CA ILE A 79 -1.36 3.40 -2.79
C ILE A 79 -2.44 2.79 -1.87
N ALA A 80 -3.53 2.25 -2.44
CA ALA A 80 -4.53 1.54 -1.66
C ALA A 80 -3.93 0.35 -0.88
N HIS A 81 -3.00 -0.41 -1.48
CA HIS A 81 -2.30 -1.50 -0.78
C HIS A 81 -1.50 -1.00 0.42
N PHE A 82 -0.75 0.09 0.25
CA PHE A 82 -0.05 0.70 1.38
C PHE A 82 -1.04 1.20 2.45
N ASN A 83 -2.23 1.69 2.06
CA ASN A 83 -3.24 2.21 3.00
C ASN A 83 -3.72 1.10 3.93
N VAL A 84 -3.91 -0.10 3.36
CA VAL A 84 -4.23 -1.30 4.13
C VAL A 84 -3.10 -1.62 5.10
N LEU A 85 -1.84 -1.66 4.66
CA LEU A 85 -0.70 -1.89 5.54
C LEU A 85 -0.67 -0.87 6.68
N ASN A 86 -0.76 0.42 6.38
CA ASN A 86 -0.63 1.44 7.40
C ASN A 86 -1.77 1.40 8.42
N LYS A 87 -3.02 1.17 7.99
CA LYS A 87 -4.14 0.94 8.93
C LYS A 87 -3.87 -0.29 9.80
N THR A 88 -3.33 -1.34 9.19
CA THR A 88 -2.94 -2.56 9.90
C THR A 88 -1.90 -2.22 10.96
N LEU A 89 -0.83 -1.49 10.64
CA LEU A 89 0.21 -1.12 11.61
C LEU A 89 -0.28 -0.16 12.72
N GLN A 90 -1.27 0.69 12.45
CA GLN A 90 -1.86 1.61 13.43
C GLN A 90 -2.89 0.97 14.39
N GLY A 91 -3.13 -0.34 14.29
CA GLY A 91 -4.05 -1.05 15.18
C GLY A 91 -3.61 -1.00 16.65
N VAL A 92 -4.58 -0.81 17.56
CA VAL A 92 -4.33 -0.82 19.01
C VAL A 92 -3.98 -2.23 19.49
N GLY A 93 -3.08 -2.33 20.47
CA GLY A 93 -2.74 -3.59 21.13
C GLY A 93 -1.80 -4.51 20.32
N LYS A 94 -1.12 -3.97 19.31
CA LYS A 94 -0.17 -4.74 18.50
C LYS A 94 1.20 -4.86 19.18
N THR A 95 1.71 -6.09 19.22
CA THR A 95 3.09 -6.39 19.61
C THR A 95 4.07 -6.01 18.49
N ALA A 96 5.32 -5.77 18.86
CA ALA A 96 6.39 -5.48 17.89
C ALA A 96 6.60 -6.64 16.90
N GLU A 97 6.53 -7.88 17.37
CA GLU A 97 6.57 -9.09 16.54
C GLU A 97 5.45 -9.06 15.50
N ARG A 98 4.21 -8.76 15.92
CA ARG A 98 3.08 -8.78 15.00
C ARG A 98 3.20 -7.71 13.93
N MET A 99 3.64 -6.51 14.32
CA MET A 99 3.91 -5.43 13.37
C MET A 99 5.00 -5.83 12.36
N PHE A 100 6.06 -6.48 12.82
CA PHE A 100 7.13 -6.97 11.97
C PHE A 100 6.64 -8.06 11.00
N CYS A 101 5.82 -9.00 11.46
CA CYS A 101 5.17 -9.98 10.57
C CYS A 101 4.30 -9.30 9.50
N ASP A 102 3.55 -8.26 9.86
CA ASP A 102 2.72 -7.51 8.90
C ASP A 102 3.60 -6.81 7.83
N ILE A 103 4.76 -6.24 8.23
CA ILE A 103 5.75 -5.64 7.32
C ILE A 103 6.33 -6.70 6.37
N ARG A 104 6.80 -7.84 6.89
CA ARG A 104 7.36 -8.95 6.08
C ARG A 104 6.33 -9.55 5.13
N THR A 105 5.09 -9.66 5.59
CA THR A 105 3.98 -10.09 4.74
C THR A 105 3.76 -9.11 3.60
N PHE A 106 3.82 -7.81 3.87
CA PHE A 106 3.66 -6.80 2.83
C PHE A 106 4.81 -6.78 1.82
N GLU A 107 6.06 -6.96 2.28
CA GLU A 107 7.20 -7.12 1.39
C GLU A 107 7.00 -8.28 0.41
N ARG A 108 6.48 -9.43 0.89
CA ARG A 108 6.11 -10.56 0.03
C ARG A 108 4.94 -10.23 -0.91
N LYS A 109 3.96 -9.44 -0.46
CA LYS A 109 2.87 -8.95 -1.32
C LYS A 109 3.40 -8.08 -2.46
N LEU A 110 4.37 -7.20 -2.23
CA LEU A 110 4.98 -6.40 -3.30
C LEU A 110 5.59 -7.28 -4.40
N GLN A 111 6.22 -8.41 -4.03
CA GLN A 111 6.70 -9.39 -5.02
C GLN A 111 5.58 -10.08 -5.79
N VAL A 112 4.43 -10.30 -5.15
CA VAL A 112 3.24 -10.84 -5.83
C VAL A 112 2.66 -9.81 -6.80
N PHE A 113 2.62 -8.54 -6.41
CA PHE A 113 2.13 -7.44 -7.25
C PHE A 113 3.01 -7.21 -8.48
N GLU A 114 4.33 -7.26 -8.32
CA GLU A 114 5.31 -7.23 -9.41
C GLU A 114 4.98 -8.31 -10.46
N ARG A 115 4.85 -9.57 -10.03
CA ARG A 115 4.49 -10.69 -10.94
C ARG A 115 3.09 -10.56 -11.55
N ASP A 116 2.12 -10.05 -10.80
CA ASP A 116 0.75 -9.83 -11.27
C ASP A 116 0.72 -8.82 -12.43
N ILE A 117 1.49 -7.73 -12.32
CA ILE A 117 1.65 -6.73 -13.38
C ILE A 117 2.36 -7.33 -14.59
N GLU A 118 3.48 -8.02 -14.39
CA GLU A 118 4.25 -8.62 -15.49
C GLU A 118 3.44 -9.64 -16.27
N SER A 119 2.60 -10.42 -15.57
CA SER A 119 1.70 -11.39 -16.21
C SER A 119 0.53 -10.75 -16.95
N GLY A 120 0.24 -9.46 -16.69
CA GLY A 120 -0.91 -8.74 -17.22
C GLY A 120 -2.27 -9.18 -16.65
N GLN A 121 -2.30 -10.03 -15.61
CA GLN A 121 -3.56 -10.44 -14.97
C GLN A 121 -4.23 -9.29 -14.22
N LEU A 122 -3.41 -8.40 -13.65
CA LEU A 122 -3.82 -7.19 -12.93
C LEU A 122 -4.87 -7.47 -11.86
N LYS A 123 -4.78 -8.63 -11.19
CA LYS A 123 -5.73 -9.07 -10.17
C LYS A 123 -5.75 -8.13 -8.97
N TYR A 124 -4.62 -7.55 -8.63
CA TYR A 124 -4.48 -6.63 -7.49
C TYR A 124 -4.52 -5.16 -7.91
N PHE A 125 -4.78 -4.88 -9.19
CA PHE A 125 -4.84 -3.54 -9.77
C PHE A 125 -6.14 -3.36 -10.57
N PRO A 126 -7.32 -3.37 -9.91
CA PRO A 126 -8.61 -3.36 -10.59
C PRO A 126 -8.89 -2.09 -11.38
N ASN A 127 -8.49 -0.90 -10.91
CA ASN A 127 -8.68 0.34 -11.65
C ASN A 127 -7.83 0.35 -12.92
N LEU A 128 -6.57 -0.09 -12.80
CA LEU A 128 -5.68 -0.22 -13.95
C LEU A 128 -6.21 -1.24 -14.96
N LYS A 129 -6.68 -2.39 -14.48
CA LYS A 129 -7.25 -3.45 -15.32
C LYS A 129 -8.42 -2.93 -16.15
N ILE A 130 -9.42 -2.32 -15.51
CA ILE A 130 -10.60 -1.78 -16.19
C ILE A 130 -10.19 -0.69 -17.19
N HIS A 131 -9.26 0.18 -16.83
CA HIS A 131 -8.79 1.24 -17.71
C HIS A 131 -8.12 0.68 -18.98
N LEU A 132 -7.24 -0.31 -18.84
CA LEU A 132 -6.56 -0.94 -19.98
C LEU A 132 -7.53 -1.76 -20.83
N GLU A 133 -8.48 -2.48 -20.22
CA GLU A 133 -9.54 -3.21 -20.95
C GLU A 133 -10.44 -2.27 -21.75
N ASN A 134 -10.71 -1.06 -21.25
CA ASN A 134 -11.48 -0.05 -21.97
C ASN A 134 -10.64 0.65 -23.06
N ALA A 135 -9.33 0.82 -22.85
CA ALA A 135 -8.42 1.46 -23.79
C ALA A 135 -8.00 0.55 -24.97
N THR A 136 -7.91 -0.77 -24.75
CA THR A 136 -7.62 -1.75 -25.81
C THR A 136 -8.68 -1.78 -26.91
N ILE A 137 -9.94 -1.43 -26.60
CA ILE A 137 -11.00 -1.24 -27.60
C ILE A 137 -10.62 -0.16 -28.65
N PHE A 138 -9.69 0.73 -28.32
CA PHE A 138 -9.28 1.86 -29.16
C PHE A 138 -7.87 1.77 -29.74
N THR A 139 -7.00 0.85 -29.28
CA THR A 139 -5.62 0.73 -29.76
C THR A 139 -5.11 -0.72 -29.79
N ASP A 140 -5.14 -1.34 -30.98
CA ASP A 140 -4.62 -2.69 -31.25
C ASP A 140 -3.07 -2.72 -31.39
N ASN A 141 -2.32 -2.24 -30.39
CA ASN A 141 -0.86 -2.46 -30.35
C ASN A 141 -0.43 -3.31 -29.14
N PRO A 142 -0.13 -4.60 -29.34
CA PRO A 142 0.35 -5.48 -28.27
C PRO A 142 1.71 -5.09 -27.67
N GLN A 143 2.58 -4.40 -28.43
CA GLN A 143 3.92 -4.03 -27.95
C GLN A 143 3.87 -2.92 -26.89
N SER A 144 2.95 -1.96 -27.03
CA SER A 144 2.81 -0.86 -26.05
C SER A 144 2.30 -1.34 -24.70
N HIS A 145 1.46 -2.37 -24.67
CA HIS A 145 0.93 -2.94 -23.41
C HIS A 145 2.03 -3.66 -22.60
N GLN A 146 2.91 -4.38 -23.28
CA GLN A 146 4.05 -5.03 -22.62
C GLN A 146 5.04 -4.01 -22.05
N GLU A 147 5.27 -2.91 -22.76
CA GLU A 147 6.13 -1.81 -22.29
C GLU A 147 5.55 -1.16 -21.04
N ILE A 148 4.25 -0.84 -21.03
CA ILE A 148 3.55 -0.29 -19.86
C ILE A 148 3.68 -1.23 -18.66
N HIS A 149 3.38 -2.52 -18.82
CA HIS A 149 3.48 -3.48 -17.71
C HIS A 149 4.91 -3.57 -17.17
N LYS A 150 5.92 -3.54 -18.05
CA LYS A 150 7.33 -3.56 -17.65
C LYS A 150 7.71 -2.30 -16.86
N GLU A 151 7.27 -1.12 -17.30
CA GLU A 151 7.50 0.13 -16.58
C GLU A 151 6.86 0.11 -15.19
N LEU A 152 5.58 -0.27 -15.10
CA LEU A 152 4.86 -0.35 -13.84
C LEU A 152 5.45 -1.40 -12.89
N SER A 153 5.87 -2.57 -13.42
CA SER A 153 6.57 -3.59 -12.62
C SER A 153 7.88 -3.03 -12.04
N SER A 154 8.65 -2.28 -12.83
CA SER A 154 9.90 -1.67 -12.37
C SER A 154 9.68 -0.67 -11.22
N ILE A 155 8.55 0.05 -11.22
CA ILE A 155 8.16 0.93 -10.13
C ILE A 155 7.85 0.13 -8.86
N VAL A 156 7.13 -0.98 -8.97
CA VAL A 156 6.86 -1.87 -7.83
C VAL A 156 8.15 -2.48 -7.29
N ALA A 157 9.07 -2.90 -8.16
CA ALA A 157 10.37 -3.44 -7.77
C ALA A 157 11.21 -2.39 -7.00
N ALA A 158 11.28 -1.16 -7.51
CA ALA A 158 11.97 -0.05 -6.83
C ALA A 158 11.30 0.30 -5.49
N ALA A 159 9.97 0.29 -5.43
CA ALA A 159 9.23 0.52 -4.19
C ALA A 159 9.48 -0.60 -3.17
N LYS A 160 9.56 -1.86 -3.60
CA LYS A 160 9.94 -3.00 -2.76
C LYS A 160 11.32 -2.80 -2.15
N GLU A 161 12.32 -2.47 -2.96
CA GLU A 161 13.68 -2.24 -2.48
C GLU A 161 13.74 -1.11 -1.44
N ASN A 162 13.09 0.01 -1.72
CA ASN A 162 13.02 1.15 -0.79
C ASN A 162 12.27 0.80 0.49
N PHE A 163 11.18 0.04 0.39
CA PHE A 163 10.43 -0.44 1.54
C PHE A 163 11.31 -1.32 2.43
N SER A 164 11.98 -2.33 1.86
CA SER A 164 12.89 -3.22 2.61
C SER A 164 14.03 -2.44 3.26
N LYS A 165 14.62 -1.46 2.57
CA LYS A 165 15.66 -0.57 3.12
C LYS A 165 15.16 0.20 4.35
N GLY A 166 13.92 0.69 4.32
CA GLY A 166 13.31 1.42 5.44
C GLY A 166 13.15 0.58 6.72
N PHE A 167 13.11 -0.75 6.62
CA PHE A 167 12.94 -1.67 7.75
C PHE A 167 14.16 -2.53 8.05
N LEU A 168 15.34 -2.21 7.50
CA LEU A 168 16.59 -2.95 7.72
C LEU A 168 16.93 -3.15 9.20
N GLN A 169 16.64 -2.18 10.06
CA GLN A 169 16.89 -2.30 11.49
C GLN A 169 16.03 -3.39 12.14
N PHE A 170 14.76 -3.51 11.74
CA PHE A 170 13.86 -4.54 12.27
C PHE A 170 14.22 -5.93 11.74
N LEU A 171 14.78 -6.02 10.52
CA LEU A 171 15.30 -7.29 9.99
C LEU A 171 16.45 -7.84 10.86
N LYS A 172 17.29 -6.97 11.43
CA LYS A 172 18.35 -7.41 12.37
C LYS A 172 17.78 -8.00 13.66
N MET A 173 16.57 -7.58 14.04
CA MET A 173 15.88 -8.01 15.25
C MET A 173 14.88 -9.16 14.99
N GLU A 174 14.84 -9.74 13.78
CA GLU A 174 13.86 -10.77 13.40
C GLU A 174 13.86 -11.94 14.40
N THR A 175 15.03 -12.46 14.76
CA THR A 175 15.17 -13.55 15.74
C THR A 175 14.73 -13.12 17.14
N THR A 176 15.12 -11.92 17.59
CA THR A 176 14.76 -11.39 18.91
C THR A 176 13.26 -11.15 19.04
N LEU A 177 12.60 -10.70 17.97
CA LEU A 177 11.14 -10.53 17.95
C LEU A 177 10.43 -11.88 17.96
N TYR A 178 10.97 -12.89 17.25
CA TYR A 178 10.42 -14.24 17.24
C TYR A 178 10.58 -14.95 18.60
N PHE A 179 11.67 -14.68 19.32
CA PHE A 179 11.86 -15.17 20.70
C PHE A 179 10.70 -14.79 21.63
N LEU A 180 10.09 -13.61 21.46
CA LEU A 180 8.97 -13.17 22.29
C LEU A 180 7.71 -14.04 22.14
N THR A 181 7.55 -14.74 21.01
CA THR A 181 6.36 -15.55 20.70
C THR A 181 6.67 -17.05 20.63
N SER A 182 7.92 -17.44 20.44
CA SER A 182 8.35 -18.85 20.38
C SER A 182 9.76 -19.02 20.98
N PRO A 183 9.91 -18.77 22.31
CA PRO A 183 11.20 -18.87 22.99
C PRO A 183 11.77 -20.30 22.98
N ASP A 184 10.91 -21.31 22.84
CA ASP A 184 11.29 -22.73 22.74
C ASP A 184 12.14 -23.07 21.50
N LYS A 185 12.03 -22.26 20.44
CA LYS A 185 12.75 -22.47 19.17
C LYS A 185 13.93 -21.52 18.99
N ALA A 186 14.11 -20.57 19.89
CA ALA A 186 15.15 -19.56 19.77
C ALA A 186 16.52 -20.13 20.13
N LYS A 187 17.55 -19.74 19.39
CA LYS A 187 18.94 -19.97 19.79
C LYS A 187 19.53 -18.68 20.32
N TYR A 188 20.16 -18.75 21.48
CA TYR A 188 20.69 -17.56 22.15
C TYR A 188 21.70 -16.80 21.26
N GLU A 189 22.54 -17.52 20.53
CA GLU A 189 23.58 -16.97 19.65
C GLU A 189 23.00 -16.24 18.43
N GLU A 190 21.73 -16.47 18.11
CA GLU A 190 21.03 -15.83 16.99
C GLU A 190 20.25 -14.58 17.43
N LEU A 191 20.19 -14.28 18.74
CA LEU A 191 19.46 -13.13 19.29
C LEU A 191 20.27 -11.83 19.17
N ASP A 192 19.68 -10.81 18.55
CA ASP A 192 20.17 -9.43 18.63
C ASP A 192 19.59 -8.75 19.87
N ILE A 193 20.34 -8.78 20.97
CA ILE A 193 19.98 -8.16 22.25
C ILE A 193 20.43 -6.70 22.39
N SER A 194 21.07 -6.13 21.36
CA SER A 194 21.61 -4.75 21.41
C SER A 194 20.53 -3.69 21.70
N CYS A 195 19.29 -3.96 21.28
CA CYS A 195 18.13 -3.11 21.51
C CYS A 195 17.49 -3.26 22.91
N LEU A 196 17.90 -4.27 23.69
CA LEU A 196 17.34 -4.63 24.99
C LEU A 196 18.27 -4.27 26.16
N HIS A 197 19.13 -3.26 26.00
CA HIS A 197 20.08 -2.79 27.03
C HIS A 197 19.44 -2.34 28.35
N TRP A 198 18.12 -2.19 28.40
CA TRP A 198 17.35 -1.83 29.58
C TRP A 198 16.88 -3.05 30.40
N LEU A 199 17.06 -4.27 29.89
CA LEU A 199 16.77 -5.52 30.58
C LEU A 199 18.07 -6.09 31.18
N ASP A 200 17.96 -6.70 32.36
CA ASP A 200 19.01 -7.56 32.90
C ASP A 200 18.94 -8.92 32.18
N LEU A 201 19.98 -9.21 31.40
CA LEU A 201 20.06 -10.40 30.55
C LEU A 201 21.26 -11.29 30.92
N GLU A 202 21.90 -11.05 32.07
CA GLU A 202 23.14 -11.76 32.46
C GLU A 202 22.97 -13.28 32.49
N ASN A 203 21.80 -13.76 32.92
CA ASN A 203 21.48 -15.18 33.00
C ASN A 203 20.58 -15.68 31.85
N LEU A 204 20.25 -14.84 30.86
CA LEU A 204 19.25 -15.17 29.82
C LEU A 204 19.57 -16.48 29.09
N GLU A 205 20.85 -16.73 28.79
CA GLU A 205 21.28 -17.96 28.10
C GLU A 205 20.98 -19.22 28.93
N MET A 206 21.30 -19.20 30.22
CA MET A 206 21.00 -20.31 31.13
C MET A 206 19.50 -20.48 31.35
N GLU A 207 18.78 -19.37 31.54
CA GLU A 207 17.32 -19.37 31.67
C GLU A 207 16.62 -19.94 30.43
N LEU A 208 17.13 -19.63 29.23
CA LEU A 208 16.60 -20.14 27.96
C LEU A 208 16.83 -21.66 27.84
N LEU A 209 18.02 -22.15 28.18
CA LEU A 209 18.34 -23.58 28.18
C LEU A 209 17.41 -24.35 29.14
N GLU A 210 17.24 -23.84 30.37
CA GLU A 210 16.34 -24.44 31.34
C GLU A 210 14.88 -24.41 30.86
N PHE A 211 14.46 -23.32 30.22
CA PHE A 211 13.12 -23.17 29.66
C PHE A 211 12.85 -24.23 28.57
N GLN A 212 13.79 -24.45 27.66
CA GLN A 212 13.66 -25.37 26.53
C GLN A 212 13.67 -26.85 26.95
N GLU A 213 14.33 -27.19 28.05
CA GLU A 213 14.37 -28.56 28.57
C GLU A 213 13.14 -28.97 29.39
N ARG A 214 12.34 -28.00 29.88
CA ARG A 214 11.11 -28.30 30.62
C ARG A 214 10.05 -28.90 29.68
N SER A 215 9.72 -30.17 29.93
CA SER A 215 8.79 -31.00 29.13
C SER A 215 7.37 -30.45 28.97
N ILE A 216 6.99 -29.44 29.76
CA ILE A 216 5.64 -28.86 29.80
C ILE A 216 5.30 -28.13 28.48
N TRP A 217 6.30 -27.72 27.70
CA TRP A 217 6.13 -26.90 26.50
C TRP A 217 6.45 -27.61 25.17
N LYS A 218 6.85 -28.89 25.22
CA LYS A 218 7.06 -29.75 24.04
C LYS A 218 5.73 -30.46 23.69
N ASN A 219 4.78 -29.74 23.08
CA ASN A 219 3.55 -30.31 22.51
C ASN A 219 3.51 -30.12 21.00
#